data_AF-A0A661GFW6-F1
#
_entry.id   AF-A0A661GFW6-F1
#
_cell.length_a   1.000
_cell.length_b   1.000
_cell.length_c   1.000
_cell.angle_alpha   90.00
_cell.angle_beta   90.00
_cell.angle_gamma   90.00
#
_symmetry.space_group_name_H-M   'P 1'
#
loop_
_entity.id
_entity.type
_entity.pdbx_description
1 polymer ?
#
loop_
_entity_poly.entity_id
_entity_poly.type
_entity_poly.pdbx_seq_one_letter_code
_entity_poly.pdbx_strand_id
1 'polypeptide(L)'
;MGAGWFWDAGNGLGFAAFAGLLYLTITSSRRLDIRAHQVLGYAVLFLALFHAFWFLLGDTVAVEFIKPGAPDYMWLGIIGLLLLGVLITVALVPDRMRVHKDYPAFKYWHRVFAIVTIACITYHIVVSGFYLATWHQAALFVTVAVVVSFGRMYWIKLGKLPTVTVPAYIALSALLTAMFAAVRNLPL
;
A
#
# COMPACT_ATOMS: atom_id res chain seq x y z
N MET A 1 14.78 -1.70 -20.29
CA MET A 1 14.94 -0.23 -20.29
C MET A 1 14.03 0.33 -19.20
N GLY A 2 14.60 1.09 -18.26
CA GLY A 2 13.85 1.82 -17.23
C GLY A 2 13.03 2.96 -17.83
N ALA A 3 11.96 3.40 -17.15
CA ALA A 3 11.20 4.60 -17.55
C ALA A 3 11.91 5.91 -17.11
N GLY A 4 13.17 5.80 -16.68
CA GLY A 4 13.96 6.85 -16.07
C GLY A 4 13.91 6.81 -14.55
N TRP A 5 14.94 7.34 -13.91
CA TRP A 5 15.10 7.38 -12.46
C TRP A 5 13.90 7.98 -11.72
N PHE A 6 13.29 9.03 -12.28
CA PHE A 6 12.12 9.68 -11.71
C PHE A 6 10.93 8.71 -11.61
N TRP A 7 10.60 8.02 -12.70
CA TRP A 7 9.50 7.06 -12.74
C TRP A 7 9.78 5.84 -11.88
N ASP A 8 11.00 5.30 -11.93
CA ASP A 8 11.35 4.11 -11.15
C ASP A 8 11.38 4.39 -9.63
N ALA A 9 11.83 5.58 -9.21
CA ALA A 9 11.75 6.01 -7.81
C ALA A 9 10.30 6.19 -7.35
N GLY A 10 9.48 6.87 -8.15
CA GLY A 10 8.05 7.06 -7.86
C GLY A 10 7.33 5.72 -7.70
N ASN A 11 7.59 4.76 -8.57
CA ASN A 11 6.99 3.43 -8.48
C ASN A 11 7.54 2.61 -7.30
N GLY A 12 8.83 2.74 -6.97
CA GLY A 12 9.39 2.12 -5.77
C GLY A 12 8.69 2.59 -4.49
N LEU A 13 8.36 3.89 -4.38
CA LEU A 13 7.53 4.42 -3.28
C LEU A 13 6.14 3.77 -3.24
N GLY A 14 5.50 3.59 -4.40
CA GLY A 14 4.20 2.93 -4.52
C GLY A 14 4.23 1.46 -4.06
N PHE A 15 5.25 0.71 -4.48
CA PHE A 15 5.47 -0.66 -4.02
C PHE A 15 5.78 -0.73 -2.52
N ALA A 16 6.57 0.20 -1.99
CA ALA A 16 6.84 0.27 -0.57
C ALA A 16 5.58 0.53 0.26
N ALA A 17 4.72 1.46 -0.20
CA ALA A 17 3.42 1.73 0.42
C ALA A 17 2.52 0.49 0.38
N PHE A 18 2.43 -0.20 -0.76
CA PHE A 18 1.64 -1.43 -0.88
C PHE A 18 2.16 -2.56 0.02
N ALA A 19 3.48 -2.74 0.10
CA ALA A 19 4.09 -3.72 1.00
C ALA A 19 3.76 -3.41 2.47
N GLY A 20 3.79 -2.13 2.86
CA GLY A 20 3.37 -1.70 4.19
C GLY A 20 1.89 -1.95 4.46
N LEU A 21 1.02 -1.71 3.47
CA LEU A 21 -0.41 -2.03 3.55
C LEU A 21 -0.64 -3.52 3.77
N LEU A 22 0.07 -4.39 3.04
CA LEU A 22 0.03 -5.83 3.26
C LEU A 22 0.53 -6.21 4.66
N TYR A 23 1.63 -5.61 5.11
CA TYR A 23 2.20 -5.86 6.44
C TYR A 23 1.26 -5.45 7.60
N LEU A 24 0.44 -4.40 7.41
CA LEU A 24 -0.62 -4.01 8.35
C LEU A 24 -1.68 -5.11 8.53
N THR A 25 -1.90 -5.97 7.52
CA THR A 25 -2.85 -7.09 7.64
C THR A 25 -2.32 -8.21 8.53
N ILE A 26 -1.00 -8.46 8.49
CA ILE A 26 -0.29 -9.43 9.33
C ILE A 26 -0.26 -8.96 10.79
N THR A 27 0.03 -7.67 11.01
CA THR A 27 0.26 -7.10 12.35
C THR A 27 -1.03 -6.79 13.15
N SER A 28 -2.20 -7.27 12.70
CA SER A 28 -3.50 -7.04 13.32
C SER A 28 -3.87 -8.03 14.46
N SER A 29 -2.91 -8.49 15.27
CA SER A 29 -3.16 -9.50 16.33
C SER A 29 -3.56 -8.85 17.67
N ARG A 30 -4.35 -9.57 18.51
CA ARG A 30 -4.73 -9.12 19.87
C ARG A 30 -3.53 -8.83 20.80
N ARG A 31 -2.33 -9.31 20.44
CA ARG A 31 -1.10 -9.18 21.22
C ARG A 31 -0.18 -8.05 20.70
N LEU A 32 -0.59 -7.34 19.65
CA LEU A 32 0.24 -6.31 19.02
C LEU A 32 -0.16 -4.92 19.48
N ASP A 33 0.86 -4.07 19.58
CA ASP A 33 0.73 -2.68 19.99
C ASP A 33 -0.10 -1.89 18.96
N ILE A 34 -1.28 -1.43 19.38
CA ILE A 34 -2.19 -0.60 18.57
C ILE A 34 -1.47 0.66 18.09
N ARG A 35 -0.60 1.24 18.93
CA ARG A 35 0.16 2.44 18.58
C ARG A 35 1.12 2.15 17.44
N ALA A 36 1.80 1.00 17.46
CA ALA A 36 2.68 0.60 16.36
C ALA A 36 1.92 0.43 15.05
N HIS A 37 0.73 -0.20 15.08
CA HIS A 37 -0.13 -0.32 13.91
C HIS A 37 -0.58 1.04 13.37
N GLN A 38 -0.96 1.97 14.25
CA GLN A 38 -1.35 3.34 13.86
C GLN A 38 -0.19 4.12 13.24
N VAL A 39 0.99 4.12 13.88
CA VAL A 39 2.16 4.84 13.36
C VAL A 39 2.60 4.28 12.02
N LEU A 40 2.59 2.95 11.85
CA LEU A 40 2.85 2.34 10.56
C LEU A 40 1.77 2.72 9.52
N GLY A 41 0.50 2.76 9.91
CA GLY A 41 -0.60 3.25 9.06
C GLY A 41 -0.33 4.66 8.52
N TYR A 42 0.12 5.59 9.38
CA TYR A 42 0.51 6.93 8.94
C TYR A 42 1.71 6.92 8.00
N ALA A 43 2.72 6.08 8.26
CA ALA A 43 3.88 5.97 7.36
C ALA A 43 3.48 5.43 5.98
N VAL A 44 2.58 4.45 5.92
CA VAL A 44 2.03 3.92 4.65
C VAL A 44 1.23 4.98 3.90
N LEU A 45 0.37 5.74 4.60
CA LEU A 45 -0.35 6.86 3.99
C LEU A 45 0.60 7.93 3.47
N PHE A 46 1.63 8.28 4.25
CA PHE A 46 2.64 9.25 3.82
C PHE A 46 3.35 8.80 2.55
N LEU A 47 3.80 7.54 2.48
CA LEU A 47 4.43 6.99 1.27
C LEU A 47 3.47 6.98 0.07
N ALA A 48 2.20 6.62 0.28
CA ALA A 48 1.19 6.59 -0.78
C ALA A 48 0.87 8.00 -1.31
N LEU A 49 0.74 8.99 -0.42
CA LEU A 49 0.60 10.39 -0.79
C LEU A 49 1.83 10.88 -1.53
N PHE A 50 3.02 10.57 -1.01
CA PHE A 50 4.27 11.00 -1.64
C PHE A 50 4.42 10.38 -3.04
N HIS A 51 4.09 9.10 -3.21
CA HIS A 51 4.00 8.45 -4.53
C HIS A 51 3.04 9.19 -5.48
N ALA A 52 1.81 9.49 -5.04
CA ALA A 52 0.83 10.17 -5.89
C ALA A 52 1.29 11.59 -6.28
N PHE A 53 1.74 12.38 -5.31
CA PHE A 53 2.19 13.75 -5.56
C PHE A 53 3.53 13.81 -6.30
N TRP A 54 4.39 12.80 -6.17
CA TRP A 54 5.63 12.69 -6.94
C TRP A 54 5.33 12.77 -8.43
N PHE A 55 4.38 11.96 -8.91
CA PHE A 55 3.97 11.97 -10.32
C PHE A 55 3.23 13.26 -10.70
N LEU A 56 2.28 13.72 -9.89
CA LEU A 56 1.50 14.92 -10.21
C LEU A 56 2.36 16.20 -10.32
N LEU A 57 3.43 16.29 -9.55
CA LEU A 57 4.31 17.45 -9.55
C LEU A 57 5.48 17.33 -10.54
N GLY A 58 5.94 16.10 -10.82
CA GLY A 58 7.13 15.89 -11.65
C GLY A 58 6.87 15.43 -13.09
N ASP A 59 5.63 15.06 -13.44
CA ASP A 59 5.26 14.71 -14.81
C ASP A 59 3.88 15.27 -15.19
N THR A 60 3.84 16.19 -16.14
CA THR A 60 2.59 16.80 -16.61
C THR A 60 1.66 15.79 -17.29
N VAL A 61 2.19 14.69 -17.85
CA VAL A 61 1.39 13.61 -18.41
C VAL A 61 0.62 12.86 -17.31
N ALA A 62 1.16 12.80 -16.09
CA ALA A 62 0.47 12.21 -14.94
C ALA A 62 -0.86 12.92 -14.62
N VAL A 63 -0.97 14.21 -14.94
CA VAL A 63 -2.20 14.99 -14.75
C VAL A 63 -3.31 14.53 -15.69
N GLU A 64 -2.98 14.03 -16.88
CA GLU A 64 -3.99 13.46 -17.79
C GLU A 64 -4.62 12.20 -17.20
N PHE A 65 -3.88 11.46 -16.38
CA PHE A 65 -4.33 10.22 -15.75
C PHE A 65 -5.25 10.41 -14.53
N ILE A 66 -5.56 11.65 -14.14
CA ILE A 66 -6.53 11.95 -13.08
C ILE A 66 -7.81 12.63 -13.59
N LYS A 67 -7.90 12.90 -14.90
CA LYS A 67 -9.07 13.56 -15.50
C LYS A 67 -10.23 12.59 -15.69
N PRO A 68 -11.48 13.10 -15.80
CA PRO A 68 -12.60 12.30 -16.28
C PRO A 68 -12.27 11.64 -17.63
N GLY A 69 -12.48 10.33 -17.74
CA GLY A 69 -12.08 9.54 -18.91
C GLY A 69 -10.70 8.89 -18.83
N ALA A 70 -9.93 9.14 -17.77
CA ALA A 70 -8.71 8.37 -17.50
C ALA A 70 -9.02 6.87 -17.30
N PRO A 71 -8.03 5.99 -17.56
CA PRO A 71 -8.20 4.55 -17.36
C PRO A 71 -8.67 4.19 -15.95
N ASP A 72 -9.48 3.14 -15.86
CA ASP A 72 -10.09 2.63 -14.63
C ASP A 72 -9.05 2.30 -13.54
N TYR A 73 -7.89 1.75 -13.91
CA TYR A 73 -6.82 1.44 -12.98
C TYR A 73 -6.25 2.68 -12.29
N MET A 74 -6.29 3.86 -12.92
CA MET A 74 -5.86 5.11 -12.27
C MET A 74 -6.89 5.58 -11.25
N TRP A 75 -8.18 5.52 -11.60
CA TRP A 75 -9.26 5.81 -10.66
C TRP A 75 -9.26 4.87 -9.46
N LEU A 76 -8.95 3.59 -9.65
CA LEU A 76 -8.81 2.64 -8.55
C LEU A 76 -7.59 2.94 -7.66
N GLY A 77 -6.52 3.50 -8.21
CA GLY A 77 -5.41 4.06 -7.42
C GLY A 77 -5.89 5.19 -6.50
N ILE A 78 -6.65 6.14 -7.04
CA ILE A 78 -7.22 7.27 -6.28
C ILE A 78 -8.22 6.77 -5.23
N ILE A 79 -9.16 5.90 -5.61
CA ILE A 79 -10.14 5.32 -4.69
C ILE A 79 -9.43 4.56 -3.57
N GLY A 80 -8.39 3.78 -3.88
CA GLY A 80 -7.58 3.09 -2.89
C GLY A 80 -6.90 4.05 -1.91
N LEU A 81 -6.32 5.16 -2.41
CA LEU A 81 -5.73 6.20 -1.57
C LEU A 81 -6.79 6.87 -0.66
N LEU A 82 -7.96 7.20 -1.18
CA LEU A 82 -9.07 7.77 -0.41
C LEU A 82 -9.56 6.80 0.66
N LEU A 83 -9.74 5.51 0.32
CA LEU A 83 -10.13 4.48 1.27
C LEU A 83 -9.07 4.27 2.36
N LEU A 84 -7.79 4.38 2.04
CA LEU A 84 -6.71 4.37 3.04
C LEU A 84 -6.84 5.56 4.01
N GLY A 85 -7.15 6.76 3.48
CA GLY A 85 -7.49 7.92 4.29
C GLY A 85 -8.69 7.65 5.23
N VAL A 86 -9.78 7.09 4.70
CA VAL A 86 -10.98 6.72 5.47
C VAL A 86 -10.65 5.69 6.57
N LEU A 87 -9.86 4.67 6.25
CA LEU A 87 -9.42 3.65 7.23
C LEU A 87 -8.70 4.28 8.42
N ILE A 88 -7.85 5.27 8.15
CA ILE A 88 -7.08 5.97 9.17
C ILE A 88 -7.98 6.90 9.98
N THR A 89 -8.80 7.72 9.33
CA THR A 89 -9.66 8.70 10.03
C THR A 89 -10.72 8.03 10.88
N VAL A 90 -11.41 6.99 10.37
CA VAL A 90 -12.41 6.24 11.13
C VAL A 90 -11.80 5.48 12.31
N ALA A 91 -10.49 5.20 12.27
CA ALA A 91 -9.78 4.57 13.39
C ALA A 91 -9.36 5.55 14.51
N LEU A 92 -9.40 6.87 14.28
CA LEU A 92 -9.08 7.89 15.28
C LEU A 92 -10.17 7.97 16.36
N VAL A 93 -9.79 8.24 17.61
CA VAL A 93 -10.74 8.58 18.69
C VAL A 93 -10.77 10.11 18.78
N PRO A 94 -11.95 10.78 18.78
CA PRO A 94 -13.28 10.26 19.10
C PRO A 94 -14.10 9.72 17.92
N ASP A 95 -13.66 9.90 16.67
CA ASP A 95 -14.48 9.62 15.49
C ASP A 95 -14.91 8.15 15.36
N ARG A 96 -14.05 7.21 15.77
CA ARG A 96 -14.39 5.79 15.94
C ARG A 96 -15.64 5.59 16.79
N MET A 97 -15.73 6.30 17.92
CA MET A 97 -16.84 6.20 18.87
C MET A 97 -18.10 6.95 18.39
N ARG A 98 -17.96 7.87 17.43
CA ARG A 98 -19.09 8.57 16.79
C ARG A 98 -19.74 7.73 15.69
N VAL A 99 -18.92 7.04 14.88
CA VAL A 99 -19.37 6.24 13.73
C VAL A 99 -19.77 4.82 14.15
N HIS A 100 -19.04 4.21 15.10
CA HIS A 100 -19.31 2.86 15.57
C HIS A 100 -19.45 2.84 17.10
N LYS A 101 -20.69 2.71 17.58
CA LYS A 101 -20.98 2.44 18.99
C LYS A 101 -20.46 1.06 19.42
N ASP A 102 -20.41 0.11 18.47
CA ASP A 102 -20.02 -1.28 18.70
C ASP A 102 -18.65 -1.60 18.10
N TYR A 103 -17.70 -1.98 18.97
CA TYR A 103 -16.34 -2.38 18.57
C TYR A 103 -16.29 -3.55 17.56
N PRO A 104 -17.15 -4.60 17.65
CA PRO A 104 -17.19 -5.66 16.65
C PRO A 104 -17.53 -5.16 15.24
N ALA A 105 -18.48 -4.23 15.12
CA ALA A 105 -18.90 -3.66 13.84
C ALA A 105 -17.77 -2.82 13.23
N PHE A 106 -17.10 -1.97 14.02
CA PHE A 106 -15.90 -1.25 13.58
C PHE A 106 -14.85 -2.20 13.01
N LYS A 107 -14.53 -3.28 13.74
CA LYS A 107 -13.51 -4.23 13.31
C LYS A 107 -13.87 -4.94 12.01
N TYR A 108 -15.14 -5.27 11.81
CA TYR A 108 -15.62 -5.86 10.56
C TYR A 108 -15.45 -4.88 9.39
N TRP A 109 -15.99 -3.67 9.50
CA TRP A 109 -15.94 -2.68 8.44
C TRP A 109 -14.53 -2.19 8.13
N HIS A 110 -13.69 -1.97 9.14
CA HIS A 110 -12.28 -1.64 8.96
C HIS A 110 -11.55 -2.73 8.17
N ARG A 111 -11.89 -4.01 8.40
CA ARG A 111 -11.32 -5.12 7.63
C ARG A 111 -11.84 -5.16 6.19
N VAL A 112 -13.14 -4.95 5.99
CA VAL A 112 -13.75 -4.89 4.65
C VAL A 112 -13.10 -3.78 3.83
N PHE A 113 -13.02 -2.56 4.38
CA PHE A 113 -12.37 -1.45 3.69
C PHE A 113 -10.89 -1.73 3.42
N ALA A 114 -10.14 -2.34 4.35
CA ALA A 114 -8.76 -2.72 4.10
C ALA A 114 -8.61 -3.71 2.92
N ILE A 115 -9.49 -4.71 2.84
CA ILE A 115 -9.48 -5.68 1.72
C ILE A 115 -9.83 -4.98 0.41
N VAL A 116 -10.84 -4.11 0.41
CA VAL A 116 -11.22 -3.33 -0.79
C VAL A 116 -10.07 -2.42 -1.23
N THR A 117 -9.43 -1.70 -0.30
CA THR A 117 -8.23 -0.89 -0.59
C THR A 117 -7.14 -1.75 -1.25
N ILE A 118 -6.81 -2.90 -0.66
CA ILE A 118 -5.78 -3.80 -1.22
C ILE A 118 -6.17 -4.27 -2.62
N ALA A 119 -7.44 -4.63 -2.85
CA ALA A 119 -7.93 -5.04 -4.17
C ALA A 119 -7.82 -3.91 -5.20
N CYS A 120 -8.25 -2.69 -4.86
CA CYS A 120 -8.13 -1.52 -5.73
C CYS A 120 -6.65 -1.24 -6.10
N ILE A 121 -5.74 -1.24 -5.12
CA ILE A 121 -4.32 -0.99 -5.37
C ILE A 121 -3.67 -2.15 -6.13
N THR A 122 -4.05 -3.40 -5.86
CA THR A 122 -3.56 -4.56 -6.62
C THR A 122 -3.97 -4.45 -8.09
N TYR A 123 -5.23 -4.09 -8.37
CA TYR A 123 -5.70 -3.86 -9.73
C TYR A 123 -4.94 -2.70 -10.38
N HIS A 124 -4.78 -1.58 -9.68
CA HIS A 124 -4.00 -0.43 -10.14
C HIS A 124 -2.59 -0.85 -10.61
N ILE A 125 -1.88 -1.63 -9.80
CA ILE A 125 -0.53 -2.10 -10.11
C ILE A 125 -0.52 -3.10 -11.28
N VAL A 126 -1.40 -4.09 -11.26
CA VAL A 126 -1.42 -5.17 -12.26
C VAL A 126 -1.85 -4.68 -13.63
N VAL A 127 -2.93 -3.90 -13.70
CA VAL A 127 -3.55 -3.50 -14.97
C VAL A 127 -2.82 -2.32 -15.62
N SER A 128 -2.13 -1.49 -14.83
CA SER A 128 -1.31 -0.41 -15.40
C SER A 128 -0.23 -0.90 -16.37
N GLY A 129 0.24 -2.15 -16.22
CA GLY A 129 1.24 -2.76 -17.10
C GLY A 129 2.63 -2.11 -17.04
N PHE A 130 2.84 -1.11 -16.18
CA PHE A 130 4.10 -0.34 -16.16
C PHE A 130 5.29 -1.17 -15.64
N TYR A 131 5.07 -2.09 -14.70
CA TYR A 131 6.15 -2.82 -14.01
C TYR A 131 5.98 -4.33 -13.93
N LEU A 132 4.79 -4.84 -14.22
CA LEU A 132 4.52 -6.28 -14.33
C LEU A 132 4.39 -6.61 -15.81
N ALA A 133 5.54 -6.81 -16.46
CA ALA A 133 5.64 -6.97 -17.92
C ALA A 133 5.05 -8.29 -18.41
N THR A 134 4.90 -9.27 -17.52
CA THR A 134 4.45 -10.63 -17.87
C THR A 134 3.34 -11.10 -16.94
N TRP A 135 2.48 -11.97 -17.47
CA TRP A 135 1.37 -12.54 -16.71
C TRP A 135 1.83 -13.33 -15.47
N HIS A 136 3.01 -13.96 -15.51
CA HIS A 136 3.55 -14.71 -14.37
C HIS A 136 4.01 -13.79 -13.23
N GLN A 137 4.56 -12.61 -13.54
CA GLN A 137 4.87 -11.59 -12.54
C GLN A 137 3.59 -11.07 -11.88
N ALA A 138 2.55 -10.81 -12.68
CA ALA A 138 1.23 -10.42 -12.18
C ALA A 138 0.60 -11.51 -11.30
N ALA A 139 0.62 -12.77 -11.75
CA ALA A 139 0.07 -13.90 -11.00
C ALA A 139 0.81 -14.10 -9.67
N LEU A 140 2.14 -14.01 -9.66
CA LEU A 140 2.94 -14.08 -8.44
C LEU A 140 2.60 -12.93 -7.48
N PHE A 141 2.51 -11.71 -7.99
CA PHE A 141 2.16 -10.53 -7.20
C PHE A 141 0.79 -10.66 -6.54
N VAL A 142 -0.24 -11.05 -7.31
CA VAL A 142 -1.60 -11.30 -6.80
C VAL A 142 -1.59 -12.42 -5.76
N THR A 143 -0.86 -13.50 -6.02
CA THR A 143 -0.74 -14.62 -5.07
C THR A 143 -0.15 -14.17 -3.75
N VAL A 144 0.93 -13.37 -3.76
CA VAL A 144 1.51 -12.79 -2.54
C VAL A 144 0.50 -11.91 -1.82
N ALA A 145 -0.20 -11.02 -2.54
CA ALA A 145 -1.20 -10.13 -1.94
C ALA A 145 -2.33 -10.91 -1.24
N VAL A 146 -2.84 -11.98 -1.87
CA VAL A 146 -3.88 -12.86 -1.31
C VAL A 146 -3.34 -13.65 -0.12
N VAL A 147 -2.20 -14.32 -0.26
CA VAL A 147 -1.61 -15.14 0.80
C VAL A 147 -1.29 -14.30 2.03
N VAL A 148 -0.76 -13.09 1.86
CA VAL A 148 -0.48 -12.20 2.99
C VAL A 148 -1.78 -11.72 3.67
N SER A 149 -2.74 -11.26 2.89
CA SER A 149 -4.00 -10.68 3.40
C SER A 149 -4.88 -11.70 4.13
N PHE A 150 -4.92 -12.95 3.66
CA PHE A 150 -5.80 -13.99 4.19
C PHE A 150 -5.06 -15.07 5.01
N GLY A 151 -3.73 -15.15 4.93
CA GLY A 151 -2.89 -16.12 5.63
C GLY A 151 -2.75 -15.91 7.14
N ARG A 152 -3.51 -14.99 7.74
CA ARG A 152 -3.44 -14.64 9.18
C ARG A 152 -3.43 -15.84 10.12
N MET A 153 -4.24 -16.87 9.84
CA MET A 153 -4.27 -18.07 10.69
C MET A 153 -2.97 -18.86 10.66
N TYR A 154 -2.22 -18.78 9.56
CA TYR A 154 -0.89 -19.36 9.43
C TYR A 154 0.17 -18.49 10.11
N TRP A 155 0.16 -17.17 9.87
CA TRP A 155 1.14 -16.24 10.44
C TRP A 155 1.14 -16.24 11.98
N ILE A 156 -0.03 -16.31 12.60
CA ILE A 156 -0.16 -16.37 14.06
C ILE A 156 0.47 -17.64 14.65
N LYS A 157 0.51 -18.75 13.90
CA LYS A 157 1.11 -20.01 14.35
C LYS A 157 2.65 -19.99 14.35
N LEU A 158 3.26 -19.11 13.56
CA LEU A 158 4.72 -18.96 13.48
C LEU A 158 5.34 -18.29 14.72
N GLY A 159 4.55 -17.94 15.73
CA GLY A 159 5.04 -17.44 17.02
C GLY A 159 5.23 -15.93 17.04
N LYS A 160 6.48 -15.45 17.23
CA LYS A 160 6.80 -14.02 17.28
C LYS A 160 6.66 -13.43 15.87
N LEU A 161 5.56 -12.73 15.61
CA LEU A 161 5.44 -11.92 14.41
C LEU A 161 6.58 -10.88 14.43
N PRO A 162 7.43 -10.81 13.40
CA PRO A 162 8.49 -9.83 13.35
C PRO A 162 7.85 -8.44 13.33
N THR A 163 8.16 -7.62 14.34
CA THR A 163 7.73 -6.22 14.43
C THR A 163 8.87 -5.34 13.95
N VAL A 164 8.74 -4.76 12.76
CA VAL A 164 9.69 -3.77 12.25
C VAL A 164 9.32 -2.41 12.84
N THR A 165 10.30 -1.68 13.36
CA THR A 165 10.08 -0.31 13.84
C THR A 165 9.82 0.62 12.64
N VAL A 166 9.06 1.70 12.84
CA VAL A 166 8.76 2.64 11.75
C VAL A 166 10.02 3.24 11.10
N PRO A 167 11.07 3.63 11.85
CA PRO A 167 12.32 4.07 11.24
C PRO A 167 12.98 2.99 10.37
N ALA A 168 12.97 1.73 10.82
CA ALA A 168 13.51 0.62 10.05
C ALA A 168 12.68 0.36 8.78
N TYR A 169 11.36 0.47 8.86
CA TYR A 169 10.47 0.36 7.69
C TYR A 169 10.73 1.46 6.66
N ILE A 170 10.87 2.71 7.10
CA ILE A 170 11.17 3.85 6.21
C ILE A 170 12.55 3.67 5.58
N ALA A 171 13.58 3.34 6.37
CA ALA A 171 14.93 3.14 5.89
C ALA A 171 15.01 2.00 4.86
N LEU A 172 14.36 0.87 5.16
CA LEU A 172 14.29 -0.27 4.24
C LEU A 172 13.52 0.09 2.96
N SER A 173 12.41 0.82 3.09
CA SER A 173 11.62 1.28 1.94
C SER A 173 12.43 2.20 1.03
N ALA A 174 13.18 3.16 1.60
CA ALA A 174 14.05 4.05 0.87
C ALA A 174 15.19 3.28 0.17
N LEU A 175 15.84 2.36 0.90
CA LEU A 175 16.89 1.51 0.35
C LEU A 175 16.38 0.65 -0.81
N LEU A 176 15.27 -0.05 -0.63
CA LEU A 176 14.70 -0.93 -1.65
C LEU A 176 14.21 -0.13 -2.87
N THR A 177 13.65 1.07 -2.65
CA THR A 177 13.27 1.98 -3.75
C THR A 177 14.49 2.42 -4.55
N ALA A 178 15.57 2.83 -3.87
CA ALA A 178 16.81 3.23 -4.51
C ALA A 178 17.47 2.06 -5.26
N MET A 179 17.52 0.88 -4.66
CA MET A 179 18.03 -0.34 -5.30
C MET A 179 17.20 -0.72 -6.52
N PHE A 180 15.88 -0.69 -6.41
CA PHE A 180 14.96 -0.97 -7.52
C PHE A 180 15.21 -0.02 -8.70
N ALA A 181 15.29 1.28 -8.44
CA ALA A 181 15.59 2.28 -9.47
C ALA A 181 16.99 2.08 -10.07
N ALA A 182 17.99 1.76 -9.25
CA ALA A 182 19.35 1.51 -9.71
C ALA A 182 19.45 0.29 -10.62
N VAL A 183 18.88 -0.85 -10.23
CA VAL A 183 18.87 -2.09 -11.03
C VAL A 183 18.21 -1.88 -12.40
N ARG A 184 17.25 -0.96 -12.49
CA ARG A 184 16.51 -0.67 -13.74
C ARG A 184 17.22 0.31 -14.67
N ASN A 185 18.04 1.21 -14.14
CA ASN A 185 18.65 2.31 -14.90
C ASN A 185 20.17 2.19 -15.07
N LEU A 186 20.86 1.37 -14.29
CA LEU A 186 22.28 1.13 -14.50
C LEU A 186 22.47 0.23 -15.74
N PRO A 187 23.37 0.59 -16.67
CA PRO A 187 23.74 -0.30 -17.76
C PRO A 187 24.40 -1.55 -17.14
N LEU A 188 23.84 -2.73 -17.46
CA LEU A 188 24.48 -4.02 -17.17
C LEU A 188 25.67 -4.23 -18.09
#